data_AF-W5W284-F1
#
_entry.id   AF-W5W284-F1
#
_cell.length_a   1.000
_cell.length_b   1.000
_cell.length_c   1.000
_cell.angle_alpha   90.00
_cell.angle_beta   90.00
_cell.angle_gamma   90.00
#
_symmetry.space_group_name_H-M   'P 1'
#
loop_
_entity.id
_entity.type
_entity.pdbx_description
1 polymer ?
#
loop_
_entity_poly.entity_id
_entity_poly.type
_entity_poly.pdbx_seq_one_letter_code
_entity_poly.pdbx_strand_id
1 'polypeptide(L)'
;MLLFTSVDVFDSTDLLPGRHVLVRDGVVAKVSTAPIPYRATVIDGTGQTLLPGLIDSHVHLWAATATTESAVFGVTTTLDMFSPPELARQWTTGVPGVGPVADTRTAVFPATAPHGHGTEFGIGTPVLTEPEQARGFVEDQLAHGASYIKIICDAVHGAESSLRPEVVAALVSAAHERGVLAVAHATVAADAAIARVAGADVLMHVPVDEASAVLTDGVLVTTLATLHSGFFAGKRPEVLDDPDLRPLLCPDARENLAQGWRLPDTWRYETAQANVRAARDQGVRILAGTDAGMPGTAHGASLHHELALLVESGLTPTEALRSATSAPAEVFGLADRGRIAPGLRADLLLVHGNPTADVRHTRRIRGVWVAGEPVRHDVWRARLERIESRLSTRPAHPSGPLPTDRWKPLTDGSSRAVLTMRPESLCVDTEVQPSAGWQVCFAGTSYTISDAEDGTNLSDSKEITLTVRADQPCVLAASLDAGYPLKPPVVVPVPVGTEFQRHTLSLSAFGPVDLRTWRDMAVALQEQRNCAGGSLASELAVRAAIQGGSPLTQVRR
;
A
#
# COMPACT_ATOMS: atom_id res chain seq x y z
N MET A 1 6.91 28.83 -8.72
CA MET A 1 7.99 29.43 -7.92
C MET A 1 7.47 29.77 -6.54
N LEU A 2 8.17 29.35 -5.50
CA LEU A 2 7.75 29.52 -4.10
C LEU A 2 8.90 30.17 -3.31
N LEU A 3 8.55 30.99 -2.32
CA LEU A 3 9.52 31.57 -1.39
C LEU A 3 9.02 31.36 0.04
N PHE A 4 9.72 30.55 0.82
CA PHE A 4 9.52 30.44 2.26
C PHE A 4 10.32 31.55 2.95
N THR A 5 9.72 32.26 3.89
CA THR A 5 10.37 33.36 4.62
C THR A 5 10.36 33.13 6.12
N SER A 6 11.45 33.53 6.79
CA SER A 6 11.55 33.50 8.26
C SER A 6 11.28 32.11 8.87
N VAL A 7 11.68 31.06 8.17
CA VAL A 7 11.40 29.67 8.55
C VAL A 7 12.64 29.01 9.13
N ASP A 8 12.48 28.19 10.17
CA ASP A 8 13.57 27.35 10.63
C ASP A 8 13.74 26.18 9.66
N VAL A 9 14.97 25.87 9.25
CA VAL A 9 15.23 24.82 8.25
C VAL A 9 15.99 23.69 8.91
N PHE A 10 15.41 22.50 8.92
CA PHE A 10 16.16 21.28 9.23
C PHE A 10 16.89 20.81 7.96
N ASP A 11 18.22 20.79 7.96
CA ASP A 11 19.04 20.42 6.78
C ASP A 11 19.46 18.94 6.78
N SER A 12 18.75 18.13 7.57
CA SER A 12 19.01 16.72 7.88
C SER A 12 20.14 16.48 8.89
N THR A 13 20.73 17.51 9.47
CA THR A 13 21.70 17.40 10.56
C THR A 13 21.45 18.46 11.63
N ASP A 14 21.32 19.72 11.23
CA ASP A 14 21.14 20.86 12.12
C ASP A 14 19.80 21.57 11.87
N LEU A 15 19.32 22.27 12.90
CA LEU A 15 18.22 23.23 12.78
C LEU A 15 18.79 24.62 12.54
N LEU A 16 18.55 25.17 11.36
CA LEU A 16 19.04 26.48 10.92
C LEU A 16 17.93 27.53 11.08
N PRO A 17 18.01 28.44 12.07
CA PRO A 17 16.90 29.32 12.38
C PRO A 17 16.70 30.46 11.38
N GLY A 18 15.46 30.90 11.17
CA GLY A 18 15.13 32.15 10.48
C GLY A 18 15.70 32.27 9.06
N ARG A 19 15.59 31.22 8.25
CA ARG A 19 16.04 31.18 6.85
C ARG A 19 14.96 31.61 5.87
N HIS A 20 15.40 31.93 4.66
CA HIS A 20 14.58 32.10 3.47
C HIS A 20 14.95 31.04 2.45
N VAL A 21 13.96 30.33 1.91
CA VAL A 21 14.16 29.24 0.94
C VAL A 21 13.40 29.55 -0.35
N LEU A 22 14.14 29.75 -1.44
CA LEU A 22 13.58 29.97 -2.77
C LEU A 22 13.52 28.63 -3.52
N VAL A 23 12.34 28.30 -4.03
CA VAL A 23 12.09 27.15 -4.91
C VAL A 23 11.74 27.63 -6.31
N ARG A 24 12.44 27.08 -7.31
CA ARG A 24 12.25 27.38 -8.73
C ARG A 24 12.33 26.07 -9.51
N ASP A 25 11.40 25.87 -10.44
CA ASP A 25 11.38 24.73 -11.37
C ASP A 25 11.55 23.38 -10.66
N GLY A 26 10.84 23.23 -9.54
CA GLY A 26 10.83 22.04 -8.70
C GLY A 26 12.10 21.74 -7.90
N VAL A 27 13.07 22.66 -7.89
CA VAL A 27 14.30 22.53 -7.11
C VAL A 27 14.47 23.68 -6.11
N VAL A 28 15.16 23.41 -5.01
CA VAL A 28 15.64 24.44 -4.09
C VAL A 28 16.71 25.25 -4.82
N ALA A 29 16.41 26.51 -5.13
CA ALA A 29 17.33 27.39 -5.84
C ALA A 29 18.30 28.10 -4.89
N LYS A 30 17.84 28.44 -3.68
CA LYS A 30 18.65 29.16 -2.69
C LYS A 30 18.12 28.98 -1.27
N VAL A 31 19.03 28.84 -0.31
CA VAL A 31 18.78 28.99 1.14
C VAL A 31 19.59 30.19 1.62
N SER A 32 18.98 31.11 2.36
CA SER A 32 19.59 32.41 2.70
C SER A 32 19.21 32.86 4.12
N THR A 33 20.13 33.55 4.80
CA THR A 33 19.84 34.28 6.05
C THR A 33 19.28 35.67 5.78
N ALA A 34 19.59 36.25 4.62
CA ALA A 34 19.04 37.54 4.18
C ALA A 34 17.76 37.34 3.36
N PRO A 35 16.81 38.30 3.41
CA PRO A 35 15.63 38.29 2.54
C PRO A 35 16.01 38.16 1.06
N ILE A 36 15.23 37.38 0.32
CA ILE A 36 15.43 37.17 -1.11
C ILE A 36 14.41 38.04 -1.86
N PRO A 37 14.81 39.15 -2.50
CA PRO A 37 13.89 40.00 -3.26
C PRO A 37 13.47 39.27 -4.54
N TYR A 38 12.30 38.65 -4.52
CA TYR A 38 11.83 37.83 -5.63
C TYR A 38 10.30 37.88 -5.78
N ARG A 39 9.80 37.81 -7.02
CA ARG A 39 8.36 37.65 -7.29
C ARG A 39 8.02 36.16 -7.30
N ALA A 40 7.52 35.66 -6.18
CA ALA A 40 7.04 34.29 -6.02
C ALA A 40 5.81 34.26 -5.10
N THR A 41 5.11 33.13 -5.06
CA THR A 41 4.16 32.87 -3.97
C THR A 41 4.93 32.78 -2.66
N VAL A 42 4.62 33.68 -1.72
CA VAL A 42 5.31 33.77 -0.43
C VAL A 42 4.58 32.91 0.60
N ILE A 43 5.35 32.08 1.30
CA ILE A 43 4.88 31.27 2.44
C ILE A 43 5.60 31.79 3.67
N ASP A 44 4.86 32.39 4.60
CA ASP A 44 5.40 32.83 5.88
C ASP A 44 5.59 31.62 6.80
N GLY A 45 6.85 31.33 7.11
CA GLY A 45 7.26 30.24 7.99
C GLY A 45 7.62 30.69 9.40
N THR A 46 7.25 31.91 9.81
CA THR A 46 7.50 32.39 11.17
C THR A 46 6.92 31.42 12.20
N GLY A 47 7.79 30.92 13.12
CA GLY A 47 7.42 29.93 14.14
C GLY A 47 7.21 28.50 13.63
N GLN A 48 7.59 28.23 12.39
CA GLN A 48 7.45 26.93 11.72
C GLN A 48 8.81 26.39 11.32
N THR A 49 8.88 25.07 11.15
CA THR A 49 10.07 24.36 10.68
C THR A 49 9.80 23.75 9.31
N LEU A 50 10.69 24.00 8.35
CA LEU A 50 10.74 23.37 7.04
C LEU A 50 11.72 22.19 7.09
N LEU A 51 11.24 21.02 6.72
CA LEU A 51 11.99 19.76 6.64
C LEU A 51 12.08 19.31 5.17
N PRO A 52 13.10 18.53 4.80
CA PRO A 52 13.01 17.71 3.60
C PRO A 52 11.76 16.84 3.69
N GLY A 53 11.13 16.55 2.56
CA GLY A 53 10.04 15.60 2.50
C GLY A 53 10.47 14.25 3.08
N LEU A 54 9.58 13.63 3.86
CA LEU A 54 9.89 12.38 4.53
C LEU A 54 9.95 11.23 3.51
N ILE A 55 10.73 10.21 3.84
CA ILE A 55 10.92 8.98 3.09
C ILE A 55 10.54 7.81 3.99
N ASP A 56 9.55 7.04 3.56
CA ASP A 56 9.18 5.79 4.23
C ASP A 56 9.94 4.63 3.56
N SER A 57 10.84 4.01 4.32
CA SER A 57 11.77 3.01 3.79
C SER A 57 11.18 1.61 3.69
N HIS A 58 9.91 1.40 4.06
CA HIS A 58 9.25 0.10 3.95
C HIS A 58 7.74 0.27 3.91
N VAL A 59 7.15 0.09 2.72
CA VAL A 59 5.70 0.10 2.54
C VAL A 59 5.25 -0.98 1.56
N HIS A 60 3.94 -1.24 1.55
CA HIS A 60 3.25 -2.06 0.58
C HIS A 60 2.12 -1.24 -0.07
N LEU A 61 2.31 -0.86 -1.33
CA LEU A 61 1.43 0.10 -2.01
C LEU A 61 0.29 -0.55 -2.78
N TRP A 62 -0.43 -1.47 -2.11
CA TRP A 62 -1.56 -2.19 -2.69
C TRP A 62 -2.85 -1.37 -2.77
N ALA A 63 -2.98 -0.30 -1.97
CA ALA A 63 -4.14 0.57 -2.02
C ALA A 63 -3.99 1.65 -3.09
N ALA A 64 -5.04 1.87 -3.89
CA ALA A 64 -5.03 2.84 -4.99
C ALA A 64 -4.70 4.29 -4.55
N THR A 65 -5.03 4.65 -3.31
CA THR A 65 -4.79 5.98 -2.75
C THR A 65 -3.47 6.11 -1.98
N ALA A 66 -2.69 5.02 -1.83
CA ALA A 66 -1.54 4.95 -0.94
C ALA A 66 -0.50 6.06 -1.17
N THR A 67 -0.12 6.34 -2.42
CA THR A 67 0.87 7.39 -2.73
C THR A 67 0.35 8.81 -2.54
N THR A 68 -0.97 9.02 -2.68
CA THR A 68 -1.61 10.30 -2.32
C THR A 68 -1.65 10.46 -0.81
N GLU A 69 -2.05 9.43 -0.08
CA GLU A 69 -2.09 9.43 1.39
C GLU A 69 -0.71 9.70 1.98
N SER A 70 0.32 9.00 1.50
CA SER A 70 1.72 9.28 1.84
C SER A 70 2.07 10.77 1.69
N ALA A 71 1.77 11.36 0.51
CA ALA A 71 2.07 12.77 0.25
C ALA A 71 1.29 13.74 1.14
N VAL A 72 0.01 13.45 1.44
CA VAL A 72 -0.80 14.23 2.38
C VAL A 72 -0.18 14.27 3.78
N PHE A 73 0.46 13.18 4.20
CA PHE A 73 1.15 13.11 5.49
C PHE A 73 2.63 13.55 5.42
N GLY A 74 3.06 14.21 4.34
CA GLY A 74 4.44 14.71 4.25
C GLY A 74 5.48 13.66 3.86
N VAL A 75 5.05 12.44 3.54
CA VAL A 75 5.89 11.39 2.96
C VAL A 75 5.91 11.57 1.44
N THR A 76 6.98 12.18 0.97
CA THR A 76 7.16 12.54 -0.45
C THR A 76 7.85 11.45 -1.26
N THR A 77 8.44 10.45 -0.59
CA THR A 77 9.06 9.29 -1.23
C THR A 77 8.72 8.02 -0.46
N THR A 78 8.39 6.96 -1.19
CA THR A 78 8.06 5.63 -0.62
C THR A 78 8.92 4.55 -1.24
N LEU A 79 9.44 3.64 -0.41
CA LEU A 79 10.16 2.44 -0.84
C LEU A 79 9.25 1.23 -0.67
N ASP A 80 8.62 0.83 -1.76
CA ASP A 80 7.72 -0.31 -1.83
C ASP A 80 8.50 -1.63 -1.82
N MET A 81 8.10 -2.55 -0.96
CA MET A 81 8.78 -3.83 -0.77
C MET A 81 8.11 -4.98 -1.48
N PHE A 82 6.84 -4.84 -1.82
CA PHE A 82 6.09 -5.88 -2.50
C PHE A 82 4.83 -5.29 -3.11
N SER A 83 4.82 -5.14 -4.44
CA SER A 83 3.63 -4.85 -5.23
C SER A 83 3.73 -5.45 -6.63
N PRO A 84 2.65 -6.06 -7.15
CA PRO A 84 2.63 -6.54 -8.54
C PRO A 84 2.94 -5.42 -9.55
N PRO A 85 3.63 -5.72 -10.67
CA PRO A 85 3.94 -4.74 -11.72
C PRO A 85 2.71 -3.97 -12.23
N GLU A 86 1.53 -4.60 -12.21
CA GLU A 86 0.27 -4.02 -12.67
C GLU A 86 -0.19 -2.88 -11.77
N LEU A 87 0.08 -2.97 -10.46
CA LEU A 87 -0.25 -1.92 -9.49
C LEU A 87 0.77 -0.80 -9.50
N ALA A 88 2.04 -1.09 -9.81
CA ALA A 88 3.11 -0.09 -9.83
C ALA A 88 2.81 1.10 -10.77
N ARG A 89 2.09 0.86 -11.87
CA ARG A 89 1.68 1.90 -12.83
C ARG A 89 0.59 2.83 -12.29
N GLN A 90 -0.19 2.40 -11.29
CA GLN A 90 -1.31 3.16 -10.74
C GLN A 90 -0.85 4.23 -9.75
N TRP A 91 0.38 4.14 -9.24
CA TRP A 91 0.89 5.05 -8.21
C TRP A 91 1.07 6.49 -8.65
N THR A 92 1.17 6.76 -9.97
CA THR A 92 1.46 8.09 -10.50
C THR A 92 0.21 8.92 -10.82
N THR A 93 -0.99 8.31 -10.85
CA THR A 93 -2.23 9.04 -11.18
C THR A 93 -2.73 9.88 -10.00
N GLY A 94 -2.64 9.33 -8.79
CA GLY A 94 -3.09 9.98 -7.57
C GLY A 94 -4.58 10.30 -7.54
N VAL A 95 -5.01 11.01 -6.50
CA VAL A 95 -6.40 11.47 -6.38
C VAL A 95 -6.59 12.79 -7.14
N PRO A 96 -7.59 12.89 -8.04
CA PRO A 96 -7.82 14.08 -8.84
C PRO A 96 -7.93 15.37 -8.01
N GLY A 97 -7.17 16.38 -8.41
CA GLY A 97 -7.18 17.72 -7.80
C GLY A 97 -6.40 17.86 -6.49
N VAL A 98 -5.93 16.77 -5.87
CA VAL A 98 -5.10 16.84 -4.66
C VAL A 98 -3.67 17.31 -4.98
N GLY A 99 -3.20 17.09 -6.20
CA GLY A 99 -1.86 17.50 -6.64
C GLY A 99 -0.91 16.31 -6.73
N PRO A 100 0.40 16.51 -6.50
CA PRO A 100 1.38 15.46 -6.70
C PRO A 100 1.29 14.37 -5.62
N VAL A 101 1.77 13.19 -5.97
CA VAL A 101 1.85 12.00 -5.13
C VAL A 101 3.30 11.73 -4.68
N ALA A 102 3.48 10.82 -3.72
CA ALA A 102 4.80 10.36 -3.32
C ALA A 102 5.54 9.69 -4.51
N ASP A 103 6.81 10.05 -4.72
CA ASP A 103 7.68 9.36 -5.67
C ASP A 103 8.03 7.97 -5.13
N THR A 104 7.89 6.94 -5.95
CA THR A 104 8.02 5.56 -5.46
C THR A 104 9.18 4.84 -6.12
N ARG A 105 9.94 4.09 -5.32
CA ARG A 105 10.81 3.00 -5.78
C ARG A 105 10.24 1.68 -5.28
N THR A 106 10.41 0.61 -6.05
CA THR A 106 9.77 -0.68 -5.76
C THR A 106 10.73 -1.84 -5.94
N ALA A 107 10.53 -2.90 -5.16
CA ALA A 107 11.11 -4.21 -5.42
C ALA A 107 10.29 -5.08 -6.39
N VAL A 108 9.09 -4.62 -6.76
CA VAL A 108 8.07 -5.37 -7.47
C VAL A 108 7.67 -6.58 -6.61
N PHE A 109 8.00 -7.80 -7.01
CA PHE A 109 7.83 -9.00 -6.21
C PHE A 109 9.06 -9.28 -5.32
N PRO A 110 8.85 -9.74 -4.09
CA PRO A 110 9.92 -10.32 -3.29
C PRO A 110 10.30 -11.71 -3.81
N ALA A 111 11.56 -12.09 -3.63
CA ALA A 111 11.97 -13.49 -3.75
C ALA A 111 11.55 -14.25 -2.49
N THR A 112 10.86 -15.37 -2.66
CA THR A 112 10.41 -16.24 -1.57
C THR A 112 10.43 -17.72 -1.96
N ALA A 113 10.27 -18.60 -0.99
CA ALA A 113 10.19 -20.05 -1.18
C ALA A 113 8.74 -20.50 -1.47
N PRO A 114 8.51 -21.72 -2.02
CA PRO A 114 7.16 -22.28 -2.12
C PRO A 114 6.48 -22.37 -0.74
N HIS A 115 5.26 -21.82 -0.62
CA HIS A 115 4.56 -21.66 0.66
C HIS A 115 5.32 -20.81 1.69
N GLY A 116 6.25 -19.97 1.23
CA GLY A 116 6.97 -19.01 2.06
C GLY A 116 6.21 -17.70 2.25
N HIS A 117 6.71 -16.86 3.15
CA HIS A 117 6.10 -15.56 3.44
C HIS A 117 6.04 -14.71 2.15
N GLY A 118 4.94 -13.98 1.97
CA GLY A 118 4.57 -13.28 0.74
C GLY A 118 3.65 -14.08 -0.20
N THR A 119 3.49 -15.40 -0.01
CA THR A 119 2.57 -16.23 -0.82
C THR A 119 1.16 -16.33 -0.20
N GLU A 120 1.04 -16.13 1.11
CA GLU A 120 -0.21 -16.22 1.85
C GLU A 120 -1.21 -15.10 1.51
N PHE A 121 -0.73 -14.03 0.88
CA PHE A 121 -1.57 -12.88 0.50
C PHE A 121 -2.41 -13.14 -0.76
N GLY A 122 -2.28 -14.31 -1.40
CA GLY A 122 -3.04 -14.65 -2.60
C GLY A 122 -2.62 -13.86 -3.84
N ILE A 123 -1.54 -13.09 -3.73
CA ILE A 123 -0.85 -12.43 -4.83
C ILE A 123 0.06 -13.50 -5.46
N GLY A 124 0.08 -13.60 -6.80
CA GLY A 124 0.84 -14.61 -7.55
C GLY A 124 2.36 -14.43 -7.49
N THR A 125 2.93 -14.43 -6.28
CA THR A 125 4.34 -14.18 -5.99
C THR A 125 5.23 -15.28 -6.58
N PRO A 126 6.26 -14.95 -7.38
CA PRO A 126 7.22 -15.92 -7.88
C PRO A 126 7.98 -16.60 -6.74
N VAL A 127 8.22 -17.91 -6.88
CA VAL A 127 8.90 -18.72 -5.85
C VAL A 127 10.18 -19.35 -6.40
N LEU A 128 11.19 -19.47 -5.55
CA LEU A 128 12.48 -20.07 -5.88
C LEU A 128 12.78 -21.27 -4.99
N THR A 129 13.35 -22.31 -5.59
CA THR A 129 13.79 -23.52 -4.91
C THR A 129 15.27 -23.79 -5.07
N GLU A 130 15.92 -23.28 -6.13
CA GLU A 130 17.32 -23.55 -6.44
C GLU A 130 18.13 -22.27 -6.74
N PRO A 131 19.42 -22.21 -6.36
CA PRO A 131 20.28 -21.04 -6.59
C PRO A 131 20.36 -20.57 -8.04
N GLU A 132 20.32 -21.50 -9.01
CA GLU A 132 20.44 -21.21 -10.44
C GLU A 132 19.29 -20.34 -10.96
N GLN A 133 18.15 -20.30 -10.24
CA GLN A 133 16.99 -19.47 -10.59
C GLN A 133 17.20 -18.00 -10.24
N ALA A 134 18.14 -17.67 -9.34
CA ALA A 134 18.32 -16.33 -8.79
C ALA A 134 18.60 -15.27 -9.87
N ARG A 135 19.48 -15.56 -10.83
CA ARG A 135 19.79 -14.62 -11.91
C ARG A 135 18.56 -14.33 -12.77
N GLY A 136 17.81 -15.37 -13.14
CA GLY A 136 16.59 -15.22 -13.95
C GLY A 136 15.53 -14.38 -13.23
N PHE A 137 15.35 -14.62 -11.92
CA PHE A 137 14.45 -13.82 -11.09
C PHE A 137 14.88 -12.35 -11.05
N VAL A 138 16.14 -12.05 -10.73
CA VAL A 138 16.63 -10.66 -10.66
C VAL A 138 16.43 -9.92 -11.98
N GLU A 139 16.76 -10.55 -13.11
CA GLU A 139 16.55 -9.93 -14.42
C GLU A 139 15.07 -9.66 -14.72
N ASP A 140 14.17 -10.55 -14.33
CA ASP A 140 12.73 -10.36 -14.50
C ASP A 140 12.22 -9.19 -13.64
N GLN A 141 12.64 -9.10 -12.37
CA GLN A 141 12.28 -7.98 -11.51
C GLN A 141 12.76 -6.64 -12.07
N LEU A 142 14.00 -6.58 -12.56
CA LEU A 142 14.56 -5.36 -13.17
C LEU A 142 13.83 -5.00 -14.47
N ALA A 143 13.43 -5.98 -15.29
CA ALA A 143 12.63 -5.74 -16.49
C ALA A 143 11.24 -5.15 -16.15
N HIS A 144 10.70 -5.47 -14.97
CA HIS A 144 9.47 -4.90 -14.44
C HIS A 144 9.67 -3.55 -13.70
N GLY A 145 10.89 -3.02 -13.68
CA GLY A 145 11.20 -1.71 -13.11
C GLY A 145 11.60 -1.71 -11.64
N ALA A 146 11.99 -2.86 -11.08
CA ALA A 146 12.52 -2.93 -9.72
C ALA A 146 13.76 -2.02 -9.58
N SER A 147 13.81 -1.27 -8.48
CA SER A 147 14.95 -0.41 -8.11
C SER A 147 15.96 -1.11 -7.20
N TYR A 148 15.54 -2.20 -6.56
CA TYR A 148 16.30 -3.06 -5.65
C TYR A 148 15.61 -4.43 -5.59
N ILE A 149 16.29 -5.44 -5.05
CA ILE A 149 15.78 -6.81 -4.95
C ILE A 149 15.40 -7.12 -3.51
N LYS A 150 14.13 -7.40 -3.26
CA LYS A 150 13.63 -7.83 -1.94
C LYS A 150 13.75 -9.35 -1.81
N ILE A 151 14.30 -9.81 -0.69
CA ILE A 151 14.52 -11.23 -0.39
C ILE A 151 13.87 -11.55 0.96
N ILE A 152 13.04 -12.60 1.02
CA ILE A 152 12.41 -13.06 2.26
C ILE A 152 13.22 -14.23 2.82
N CYS A 153 13.85 -13.99 3.98
CA CYS A 153 14.79 -14.94 4.59
C CYS A 153 14.17 -15.78 5.71
N ASP A 154 12.97 -15.43 6.20
CA ASP A 154 12.32 -16.11 7.31
C ASP A 154 10.96 -16.72 6.92
N ALA A 155 10.41 -17.51 7.85
CA ALA A 155 9.08 -18.10 7.73
C ALA A 155 8.20 -17.55 8.86
N VAL A 156 7.49 -16.45 8.57
CA VAL A 156 6.61 -15.76 9.52
C VAL A 156 5.15 -15.76 9.08
N HIS A 157 4.26 -15.32 9.97
CA HIS A 157 2.84 -15.08 9.69
C HIS A 157 2.05 -16.27 9.10
N GLY A 158 2.51 -17.50 9.38
CA GLY A 158 1.88 -18.73 8.90
C GLY A 158 2.54 -19.35 7.66
N ALA A 159 3.64 -18.77 7.18
CA ALA A 159 4.48 -19.39 6.17
C ALA A 159 5.04 -20.74 6.64
N GLU A 160 5.10 -21.71 5.73
CA GLU A 160 5.55 -23.08 6.01
C GLU A 160 7.04 -23.28 5.70
N SER A 161 7.64 -22.40 4.91
CA SER A 161 9.04 -22.49 4.50
C SER A 161 9.70 -21.12 4.31
N SER A 162 11.03 -21.12 4.22
CA SER A 162 11.84 -19.94 3.87
C SER A 162 12.91 -20.33 2.84
N LEU A 163 13.52 -19.33 2.20
CA LEU A 163 14.61 -19.58 1.26
C LEU A 163 15.82 -20.20 1.96
N ARG A 164 16.40 -21.23 1.35
CA ARG A 164 17.66 -21.81 1.86
C ARG A 164 18.79 -20.78 1.75
N PRO A 165 19.78 -20.80 2.66
CA PRO A 165 20.90 -19.85 2.64
C PRO A 165 21.64 -19.74 1.31
N GLU A 166 21.76 -20.85 0.56
CA GLU A 166 22.43 -20.85 -0.74
C GLU A 166 21.64 -20.09 -1.82
N VAL A 167 20.30 -20.10 -1.74
CA VAL A 167 19.44 -19.34 -2.64
C VAL A 167 19.49 -17.84 -2.28
N VAL A 168 19.50 -17.52 -0.98
CA VAL A 168 19.68 -16.13 -0.50
C VAL A 168 21.01 -15.56 -1.00
N ALA A 169 22.11 -16.30 -0.83
CA ALA A 169 23.43 -15.87 -1.31
C ALA A 169 23.47 -15.69 -2.85
N ALA A 170 22.83 -16.58 -3.61
CA ALA A 170 22.76 -16.44 -5.06
C ALA A 170 21.94 -15.22 -5.51
N LEU A 171 20.85 -14.89 -4.80
CA LEU A 171 20.05 -13.69 -5.06
C LEU A 171 20.83 -12.41 -4.76
N VAL A 172 21.54 -12.34 -3.63
CA VAL A 172 22.40 -11.19 -3.30
C VAL A 172 23.48 -11.02 -4.36
N SER A 173 24.19 -12.10 -4.72
CA SER A 173 25.22 -12.06 -5.76
C SER A 173 24.65 -11.58 -7.09
N ALA A 174 23.48 -12.07 -7.51
CA ALA A 174 22.84 -11.66 -8.75
C ALA A 174 22.39 -10.18 -8.73
N ALA A 175 21.90 -9.67 -7.59
CA ALA A 175 21.58 -8.26 -7.42
C ALA A 175 22.82 -7.38 -7.56
N HIS A 176 23.92 -7.75 -6.90
CA HIS A 176 25.20 -7.03 -6.96
C HIS A 176 25.86 -7.08 -8.35
N GLU A 177 25.74 -8.18 -9.10
CA GLU A 177 26.15 -8.28 -10.51
C GLU A 177 25.47 -7.21 -11.40
N ARG A 178 24.25 -6.76 -11.01
CA ARG A 178 23.48 -5.72 -11.69
C ARG A 178 23.60 -4.34 -11.06
N GLY A 179 24.39 -4.21 -10.00
CA GLY A 179 24.63 -2.95 -9.29
C GLY A 179 23.40 -2.42 -8.55
N VAL A 180 22.47 -3.30 -8.15
CA VAL A 180 21.29 -2.93 -7.35
C VAL A 180 21.39 -3.54 -5.94
N LEU A 181 20.73 -2.89 -4.98
CA LEU A 181 20.72 -3.34 -3.58
C LEU A 181 19.93 -4.64 -3.43
N ALA A 182 20.40 -5.51 -2.54
CA ALA A 182 19.64 -6.64 -2.01
C ALA A 182 19.15 -6.30 -0.60
N VAL A 183 17.84 -6.31 -0.40
CA VAL A 183 17.21 -5.96 0.89
C VAL A 183 16.47 -7.17 1.46
N ALA A 184 16.76 -7.53 2.71
CA ALA A 184 16.37 -8.83 3.28
C ALA A 184 15.35 -8.67 4.41
N HIS A 185 14.16 -9.26 4.26
CA HIS A 185 13.20 -9.44 5.36
C HIS A 185 13.74 -10.50 6.33
N ALA A 186 13.97 -10.08 7.58
CA ALA A 186 14.42 -10.95 8.66
C ALA A 186 13.91 -10.42 10.01
N THR A 187 13.00 -11.17 10.63
CA THR A 187 12.32 -10.77 11.87
C THR A 187 12.93 -11.38 13.14
N VAL A 188 13.92 -12.28 12.99
CA VAL A 188 14.67 -12.88 14.10
C VAL A 188 16.17 -12.92 13.83
N ALA A 189 16.97 -13.08 14.88
CA ALA A 189 18.43 -13.00 14.84
C ALA A 189 19.07 -14.05 13.92
N ALA A 190 18.52 -15.26 13.90
CA ALA A 190 19.02 -16.34 13.04
C ALA A 190 18.92 -16.00 11.55
N ASP A 191 17.78 -15.45 11.12
CA ASP A 191 17.54 -15.10 9.72
C ASP A 191 18.28 -13.82 9.33
N ALA A 192 18.42 -12.88 10.28
CA ALA A 192 19.29 -11.71 10.09
C ALA A 192 20.75 -12.12 9.88
N ALA A 193 21.22 -13.18 10.56
CA ALA A 193 22.56 -13.72 10.38
C ALA A 193 22.73 -14.36 9.00
N ILE A 194 21.73 -15.10 8.51
CA ILE A 194 21.72 -15.65 7.14
C ILE A 194 21.85 -14.51 6.12
N ALA A 195 21.01 -13.48 6.23
CA ALA A 195 21.04 -12.33 5.34
C ALA A 195 22.38 -11.58 5.37
N ARG A 196 22.97 -11.40 6.57
CA ARG A 196 24.28 -10.74 6.73
C ARG A 196 25.41 -11.55 6.13
N VAL A 197 25.44 -12.87 6.36
CA VAL A 197 26.46 -13.77 5.78
C VAL A 197 26.35 -13.79 4.25
N ALA A 198 25.13 -13.74 3.71
CA ALA A 198 24.89 -13.64 2.27
C ALA A 198 25.33 -12.30 1.67
N GLY A 199 25.54 -11.27 2.49
CA GLY A 199 25.96 -9.93 2.07
C GLY A 199 24.81 -8.99 1.71
N ALA A 200 23.60 -9.19 2.25
CA ALA A 200 22.49 -8.27 2.02
C ALA A 200 22.82 -6.85 2.51
N ASP A 201 22.45 -5.85 1.73
CA ASP A 201 22.79 -4.43 1.97
C ASP A 201 21.96 -3.82 3.10
N VAL A 202 20.69 -4.23 3.20
CA VAL A 202 19.73 -3.69 4.18
C VAL A 202 18.97 -4.83 4.83
N LEU A 203 18.99 -4.88 6.16
CA LEU A 203 18.07 -5.71 6.94
C LEU A 203 16.75 -4.97 7.10
N MET A 204 15.66 -5.68 6.83
CA MET A 204 14.29 -5.19 6.91
C MET A 204 13.60 -5.84 8.09
N HIS A 205 12.95 -5.00 8.89
CA HIS A 205 12.44 -5.27 10.23
C HIS A 205 13.54 -5.36 11.28
N VAL A 206 13.25 -4.84 12.48
CA VAL A 206 14.09 -5.12 13.65
C VAL A 206 13.80 -6.52 14.16
N PRO A 207 14.83 -7.34 14.45
CA PRO A 207 14.62 -8.63 15.10
C PRO A 207 13.88 -8.52 16.43
N VAL A 208 12.98 -9.46 16.70
CA VAL A 208 12.14 -9.49 17.92
C VAL A 208 12.69 -10.39 19.04
N ASP A 209 13.78 -11.10 18.79
CA ASP A 209 14.59 -11.87 19.73
C ASP A 209 15.99 -11.24 19.88
N GLU A 210 16.87 -11.79 20.75
CA GLU A 210 18.18 -11.19 21.00
C GLU A 210 19.06 -11.21 19.74
N ALA A 211 19.39 -10.04 19.20
CA ALA A 211 20.10 -9.91 17.92
C ALA A 211 21.30 -8.95 17.97
N SER A 212 21.69 -8.47 19.16
CA SER A 212 22.76 -7.46 19.28
C SER A 212 24.11 -7.95 18.73
N ALA A 213 24.34 -9.27 18.71
CA ALA A 213 25.54 -9.87 18.13
C ALA A 213 25.59 -9.82 16.60
N VAL A 214 24.43 -9.70 15.93
CA VAL A 214 24.31 -9.68 14.46
C VAL A 214 24.15 -8.24 13.94
N LEU A 215 23.60 -7.35 14.76
CA LEU A 215 23.38 -5.92 14.44
C LEU A 215 24.61 -5.06 14.76
N THR A 216 25.76 -5.44 14.19
CA THR A 216 27.07 -4.81 14.47
C THR A 216 27.55 -3.80 13.43
N ASP A 217 27.04 -3.90 12.21
CA ASP A 217 27.28 -2.96 11.12
C ASP A 217 26.11 -2.96 10.11
N GLY A 218 26.24 -2.22 9.01
CA GLY A 218 25.27 -2.20 7.91
C GLY A 218 24.07 -1.28 8.13
N VAL A 219 22.96 -1.58 7.45
CA VAL A 219 21.73 -0.79 7.47
C VAL A 219 20.57 -1.61 8.02
N LEU A 220 19.74 -0.99 8.87
CA LEU A 220 18.54 -1.57 9.46
C LEU A 220 17.32 -0.68 9.21
N VAL A 221 16.26 -1.23 8.62
CA VAL A 221 14.93 -0.61 8.55
C VAL A 221 14.05 -1.24 9.63
N THR A 222 13.47 -0.44 10.53
CA THR A 222 12.96 -0.95 11.82
C THR A 222 11.52 -1.47 11.82
N THR A 223 10.59 -0.80 11.16
CA THR A 223 9.15 -1.16 11.14
C THR A 223 8.55 -1.40 12.52
N LEU A 224 8.88 -0.54 13.50
CA LEU A 224 8.31 -0.64 14.84
C LEU A 224 6.79 -0.40 14.84
N ALA A 225 6.25 0.41 13.94
CA ALA A 225 4.83 0.73 13.85
C ALA A 225 3.96 -0.52 13.64
N THR A 226 4.34 -1.42 12.73
CA THR A 226 3.62 -2.68 12.48
C THR A 226 3.81 -3.70 13.59
N LEU A 227 5.00 -3.75 14.21
CA LEU A 227 5.24 -4.61 15.38
C LEU A 227 4.38 -4.14 16.57
N HIS A 228 4.36 -2.83 16.82
CA HIS A 228 3.59 -2.21 17.88
C HIS A 228 2.08 -2.51 17.71
N SER A 229 1.55 -2.45 16.49
CA SER A 229 0.14 -2.79 16.24
C SER A 229 -0.19 -4.26 16.57
N GLY A 230 0.73 -5.18 16.30
CA GLY A 230 0.57 -6.60 16.63
C GLY A 230 0.64 -6.88 18.13
N PHE A 231 1.65 -6.36 18.83
CA PHE A 231 1.81 -6.58 20.28
C PHE A 231 0.74 -5.91 21.12
N PHE A 232 0.20 -4.79 20.64
CA PHE A 232 -0.84 -4.04 21.31
C PHE A 232 -2.17 -4.14 20.58
N ALA A 233 -2.42 -5.25 19.88
CA ALA A 233 -3.66 -5.51 19.17
C ALA A 233 -4.89 -5.22 20.07
N GLY A 234 -5.79 -4.36 19.57
CA GLY A 234 -6.96 -3.88 20.32
C GLY A 234 -6.73 -2.61 21.14
N LYS A 235 -5.49 -2.14 21.29
CA LYS A 235 -5.20 -0.76 21.73
C LYS A 235 -5.15 0.15 20.50
N ARG A 236 -5.71 1.35 20.63
CA ARG A 236 -5.75 2.34 19.55
C ARG A 236 -4.37 3.03 19.47
N PRO A 237 -3.67 3.01 18.32
CA PRO A 237 -2.40 3.71 18.19
C PRO A 237 -2.63 5.22 18.32
N GLU A 238 -1.64 5.94 18.87
CA GLU A 238 -1.76 7.38 19.12
C GLU A 238 -2.15 8.17 17.86
N VAL A 239 -1.60 7.78 16.70
CA VAL A 239 -1.86 8.43 15.40
C VAL A 239 -3.32 8.31 14.91
N LEU A 240 -4.10 7.33 15.41
CA LEU A 240 -5.50 7.17 15.03
C LEU A 240 -6.40 8.28 15.61
N ASP A 241 -6.04 8.76 16.79
CA ASP A 241 -6.80 9.76 17.57
C ASP A 241 -6.06 11.11 17.69
N ASP A 242 -4.89 11.24 17.06
CA ASP A 242 -4.12 12.48 17.01
C ASP A 242 -4.93 13.60 16.32
N PRO A 243 -5.12 14.76 16.97
CA PRO A 243 -6.00 15.82 16.46
C PRO A 243 -5.49 16.47 15.18
N ASP A 244 -4.19 16.43 14.90
CA ASP A 244 -3.58 17.01 13.71
C ASP A 244 -3.61 16.02 12.53
N LEU A 245 -3.48 14.71 12.79
CA LEU A 245 -3.48 13.68 11.74
C LEU A 245 -4.89 13.14 11.42
N ARG A 246 -5.74 12.97 12.43
CA ARG A 246 -7.06 12.33 12.29
C ARG A 246 -7.95 12.94 11.21
N PRO A 247 -8.01 14.28 11.02
CA PRO A 247 -8.78 14.89 9.94
C PRO A 247 -8.28 14.59 8.52
N LEU A 248 -7.08 14.02 8.39
CA LEU A 248 -6.47 13.63 7.11
C LEU A 248 -6.57 12.14 6.83
N LEU A 249 -6.95 11.32 7.82
CA LEU A 249 -7.06 9.87 7.63
C LEU A 249 -8.34 9.51 6.87
N CYS A 250 -8.19 8.74 5.79
CA CYS A 250 -9.34 8.15 5.12
C CYS A 250 -10.04 7.12 6.04
N PRO A 251 -11.34 6.86 5.87
CA PRO A 251 -12.06 5.86 6.68
C PRO A 251 -11.35 4.51 6.76
N ASP A 252 -10.84 4.00 5.65
CA ASP A 252 -10.18 2.69 5.57
C ASP A 252 -8.84 2.70 6.29
N ALA A 253 -8.08 3.78 6.21
CA ALA A 253 -6.86 3.95 7.00
C ALA A 253 -7.17 3.96 8.49
N ARG A 254 -8.27 4.61 8.92
CA ARG A 254 -8.70 4.58 10.33
C ARG A 254 -9.12 3.18 10.78
N GLU A 255 -9.80 2.45 9.92
CA GLU A 255 -10.17 1.07 10.19
C GLU A 255 -8.93 0.18 10.28
N ASN A 256 -8.02 0.26 9.31
CA ASN A 256 -6.80 -0.53 9.29
C ASN A 256 -5.90 -0.22 10.50
N LEU A 257 -5.74 1.05 10.88
CA LEU A 257 -5.03 1.46 12.11
C LEU A 257 -5.66 0.90 13.39
N ALA A 258 -6.96 0.60 13.39
CA ALA A 258 -7.64 -0.02 14.54
C ALA A 258 -7.48 -1.55 14.56
N GLN A 259 -6.93 -2.15 13.51
CA GLN A 259 -6.62 -3.57 13.46
C GLN A 259 -5.30 -3.88 14.15
N GLY A 260 -5.08 -5.16 14.38
CA GLY A 260 -3.81 -5.74 14.76
C GLY A 260 -3.77 -7.15 14.20
N TRP A 261 -2.63 -7.79 14.33
CA TRP A 261 -2.36 -9.12 13.82
C TRP A 261 -1.72 -9.95 14.91
N ARG A 262 -2.02 -11.26 14.90
CA ARG A 262 -1.56 -12.16 15.96
C ARG A 262 -0.08 -12.46 15.76
N LEU A 263 0.73 -11.94 16.67
CA LEU A 263 2.16 -12.26 16.73
C LEU A 263 2.40 -13.56 17.52
N PRO A 264 3.51 -14.27 17.26
CA PRO A 264 3.90 -15.43 18.05
C PRO A 264 4.09 -15.09 19.53
N ASP A 265 3.65 -15.97 20.43
CA ASP A 265 3.74 -15.79 21.89
C ASP A 265 5.19 -15.76 22.40
N THR A 266 6.18 -16.12 21.57
CA THR A 266 7.62 -16.07 21.88
C THR A 266 8.22 -14.69 21.62
N TRP A 267 7.57 -13.84 20.82
CA TRP A 267 8.11 -12.55 20.42
C TRP A 267 7.95 -11.52 21.56
N ARG A 268 8.85 -10.53 21.65
CA ARG A 268 8.81 -9.49 22.69
C ARG A 268 9.07 -8.11 22.10
N TYR A 269 8.12 -7.18 22.24
CA TYR A 269 8.27 -5.82 21.74
C TYR A 269 9.44 -5.09 22.39
N GLU A 270 9.65 -5.29 23.69
CA GLU A 270 10.75 -4.68 24.43
C GLU A 270 12.12 -5.15 23.91
N THR A 271 12.20 -6.36 23.36
CA THR A 271 13.43 -6.88 22.74
C THR A 271 13.69 -6.20 21.40
N ALA A 272 12.67 -6.01 20.57
CA ALA A 272 12.78 -5.17 19.37
C ALA A 272 13.29 -3.75 19.70
N GLN A 273 12.73 -3.10 20.73
CA GLN A 273 13.22 -1.78 21.17
C GLN A 273 14.66 -1.82 21.69
N ALA A 274 15.05 -2.88 22.40
CA ALA A 274 16.42 -3.06 22.87
C ALA A 274 17.40 -3.28 21.71
N ASN A 275 17.00 -4.00 20.67
CA ASN A 275 17.80 -4.19 19.46
C ASN A 275 17.97 -2.89 18.67
N VAL A 276 16.95 -2.03 18.60
CA VAL A 276 17.11 -0.68 18.00
C VAL A 276 18.17 0.13 18.77
N ARG A 277 18.14 0.12 20.10
CA ARG A 277 19.18 0.77 20.92
C ARG A 277 20.56 0.18 20.67
N ALA A 278 20.69 -1.14 20.68
CA ALA A 278 21.95 -1.82 20.46
C ALA A 278 22.53 -1.51 19.07
N ALA A 279 21.70 -1.56 18.03
CA ALA A 279 22.09 -1.22 16.66
C ALA A 279 22.59 0.24 16.57
N ARG A 280 21.87 1.19 17.18
CA ARG A 280 22.28 2.59 17.28
C ARG A 280 23.66 2.73 17.95
N ASP A 281 23.83 2.10 19.11
CA ASP A 281 25.05 2.22 19.93
C ASP A 281 26.26 1.55 19.25
N GLN A 282 26.01 0.56 18.38
CA GLN A 282 27.03 -0.08 17.54
C GLN A 282 27.29 0.64 16.21
N GLY A 283 26.56 1.73 15.92
CA GLY A 283 26.77 2.54 14.72
C GLY A 283 26.09 2.01 13.45
N VAL A 284 25.15 1.06 13.58
CA VAL A 284 24.31 0.60 12.47
C VAL A 284 23.47 1.77 11.95
N ARG A 285 23.37 1.90 10.63
CA ARG A 285 22.56 2.94 10.00
C ARG A 285 21.08 2.57 10.11
N ILE A 286 20.36 3.24 11.02
CA ILE A 286 18.91 3.04 11.19
C ILE A 286 18.13 3.91 10.20
N LEU A 287 17.15 3.30 9.52
CA LEU A 287 16.19 3.92 8.63
C LEU A 287 14.76 3.71 9.16
N ALA A 288 13.92 4.74 9.06
CA ALA A 288 12.51 4.60 9.38
C ALA A 288 11.76 3.92 8.22
N GLY A 289 11.02 2.87 8.54
CA GLY A 289 10.06 2.22 7.65
C GLY A 289 8.86 1.79 8.48
N THR A 290 7.67 1.70 7.89
CA THR A 290 6.43 1.50 8.67
C THR A 290 5.78 0.15 8.45
N ASP A 291 6.07 -0.47 7.32
CA ASP A 291 5.33 -1.59 6.76
C ASP A 291 3.87 -1.22 6.40
N ALA A 292 3.66 0.06 6.02
CA ALA A 292 2.32 0.57 5.72
C ALA A 292 1.65 -0.20 4.60
N GLY A 293 0.41 -0.65 4.84
CA GLY A 293 -0.31 -1.61 4.00
C GLY A 293 -0.61 -2.91 4.74
N MET A 294 0.13 -3.19 5.81
CA MET A 294 -0.17 -4.26 6.76
C MET A 294 -1.22 -3.85 7.81
N PRO A 295 -1.91 -4.80 8.46
CA PRO A 295 -2.85 -4.49 9.53
C PRO A 295 -2.25 -3.61 10.63
N GLY A 296 -2.99 -2.59 11.08
CA GLY A 296 -2.56 -1.68 12.14
C GLY A 296 -1.66 -0.53 11.67
N THR A 297 -1.52 -0.32 10.37
CA THR A 297 -0.71 0.76 9.78
C THR A 297 -1.52 1.63 8.80
N ALA A 298 -1.02 2.82 8.46
CA ALA A 298 -1.59 3.67 7.41
C ALA A 298 -0.47 4.39 6.66
N HIS A 299 -0.60 4.45 5.33
CA HIS A 299 0.37 5.13 4.46
C HIS A 299 0.55 6.58 4.88
N GLY A 300 1.81 6.99 5.06
CA GLY A 300 2.17 8.31 5.53
C GLY A 300 2.01 8.51 7.04
N ALA A 301 0.79 8.34 7.58
CA ALA A 301 0.50 8.60 8.99
C ALA A 301 1.34 7.72 9.94
N SER A 302 1.54 6.45 9.60
CA SER A 302 2.36 5.54 10.41
C SER A 302 3.83 5.94 10.48
N LEU A 303 4.36 6.75 9.54
CA LEU A 303 5.76 7.17 9.61
C LEU A 303 5.97 8.14 10.78
N HIS A 304 4.99 8.99 11.09
CA HIS A 304 5.04 9.82 12.29
C HIS A 304 4.96 8.99 13.59
N HIS A 305 4.32 7.83 13.55
CA HIS A 305 4.33 6.89 14.66
C HIS A 305 5.71 6.24 14.81
N GLU A 306 6.27 5.73 13.71
CA GLU A 306 7.61 5.14 13.64
C GLU A 306 8.67 6.08 14.21
N LEU A 307 8.63 7.36 13.82
CA LEU A 307 9.55 8.37 14.33
C LEU A 307 9.46 8.55 15.86
N ALA A 308 8.25 8.52 16.43
CA ALA A 308 8.06 8.58 17.87
C ALA A 308 8.58 7.31 18.57
N LEU A 309 8.30 6.13 17.99
CA LEU A 309 8.76 4.84 18.50
C LEU A 309 10.29 4.70 18.46
N LEU A 310 10.95 5.27 17.44
CA LEU A 310 12.41 5.33 17.37
C LEU A 310 12.99 6.18 18.50
N VAL A 311 12.38 7.32 18.82
CA VAL A 311 12.79 8.15 19.96
C VAL A 311 12.57 7.42 21.30
N GLU A 312 11.42 6.76 21.46
CA GLU A 312 11.15 5.90 22.62
C GLU A 312 12.14 4.72 22.72
N SER A 313 12.66 4.28 21.58
CA SER A 313 13.70 3.26 21.45
C SER A 313 15.12 3.85 21.50
N GLY A 314 15.29 5.07 22.02
CA GLY A 314 16.60 5.62 22.39
C GLY A 314 17.32 6.46 21.33
N LEU A 315 16.71 6.71 20.17
CA LEU A 315 17.21 7.71 19.24
C LEU A 315 16.90 9.13 19.76
N THR A 316 17.74 10.09 19.42
CA THR A 316 17.38 11.52 19.55
C THR A 316 16.35 11.90 18.49
N PRO A 317 15.52 12.96 18.70
CA PRO A 317 14.60 13.43 17.66
C PRO A 317 15.31 13.72 16.32
N THR A 318 16.52 14.28 16.36
CA THR A 318 17.33 14.55 15.16
C THR A 318 17.77 13.27 14.44
N GLU A 319 18.17 12.23 15.18
CA GLU A 319 18.50 10.91 14.61
C GLU A 319 17.28 10.28 13.94
N ALA A 320 16.11 10.35 14.59
CA ALA A 320 14.85 9.86 14.02
C ALA A 320 14.46 10.64 12.75
N LEU A 321 14.53 11.98 12.75
CA LEU A 321 14.26 12.76 11.53
C LEU A 321 15.24 12.42 10.40
N ARG A 322 16.51 12.17 10.73
CA ARG A 322 17.52 11.77 9.75
C ARG A 322 17.20 10.40 9.16
N SER A 323 16.69 9.46 9.95
CA SER A 323 16.33 8.10 9.51
C SER A 323 15.16 8.08 8.51
N ALA A 324 14.37 9.16 8.42
CA ALA A 324 13.29 9.35 7.46
C ALA A 324 13.57 10.44 6.41
N THR A 325 14.81 10.94 6.28
CA THR A 325 15.16 12.00 5.30
C THR A 325 16.44 11.66 4.54
N SER A 326 17.58 12.18 4.97
CA SER A 326 18.86 11.98 4.27
C SER A 326 19.35 10.54 4.30
N ALA A 327 19.02 9.77 5.36
CA ALA A 327 19.50 8.40 5.50
C ALA A 327 18.99 7.45 4.42
N PRO A 328 17.68 7.32 4.20
CA PRO A 328 17.20 6.48 3.12
C PRO A 328 17.57 7.04 1.74
N ALA A 329 17.67 8.36 1.59
CA ALA A 329 18.13 8.95 0.34
C ALA A 329 19.58 8.55 0.00
N GLU A 330 20.48 8.57 0.99
CA GLU A 330 21.87 8.13 0.86
C GLU A 330 21.95 6.62 0.55
N VAL A 331 21.22 5.79 1.28
CA VAL A 331 21.26 4.31 1.12
C VAL A 331 20.69 3.88 -0.23
N PHE A 332 19.54 4.41 -0.64
CA PHE A 332 18.84 3.99 -1.86
C PHE A 332 19.21 4.83 -3.10
N GLY A 333 20.31 5.58 -3.05
CA GLY A 333 20.84 6.31 -4.22
C GLY A 333 19.96 7.45 -4.72
N LEU A 334 19.15 8.06 -3.86
CA LEU A 334 18.28 9.19 -4.18
C LEU A 334 19.04 10.52 -4.05
N ALA A 335 20.03 10.72 -4.93
CA ALA A 335 20.99 11.83 -4.85
C ALA A 335 20.36 13.23 -5.00
N ASP A 336 19.12 13.32 -5.48
CA ASP A 336 18.41 14.57 -5.74
C ASP A 336 17.59 15.07 -4.53
N ARG A 337 17.50 14.35 -3.41
CA ARG A 337 16.61 14.70 -2.28
C ARG A 337 17.13 14.26 -0.91
N GLY A 338 16.28 14.39 0.12
CA GLY A 338 16.58 14.02 1.50
C GLY A 338 17.29 15.11 2.31
N ARG A 339 17.54 16.29 1.72
CA ARG A 339 18.10 17.50 2.36
C ARG A 339 17.50 18.75 1.71
N ILE A 340 17.49 19.86 2.45
CA ILE A 340 17.15 21.19 1.88
C ILE A 340 18.46 21.90 1.52
N ALA A 341 18.88 21.76 0.27
CA ALA A 341 20.10 22.40 -0.23
C ALA A 341 19.94 22.85 -1.70
N PRO A 342 20.65 23.90 -2.15
CA PRO A 342 20.60 24.34 -3.52
C PRO A 342 20.88 23.22 -4.53
N GLY A 343 20.04 23.12 -5.57
CA GLY A 343 20.13 22.11 -6.62
C GLY A 343 19.35 20.82 -6.34
N LEU A 344 18.91 20.58 -5.10
CA LEU A 344 18.10 19.41 -4.76
C LEU A 344 16.62 19.62 -5.08
N ARG A 345 15.93 18.53 -5.39
CA ARG A 345 14.48 18.45 -5.58
C ARG A 345 13.76 19.02 -4.37
N ALA A 346 12.79 19.89 -4.63
CA ALA A 346 12.01 20.57 -3.59
C ALA A 346 10.88 19.68 -3.07
N ASP A 347 11.26 18.53 -2.52
CA ASP A 347 10.40 17.70 -1.67
C ASP A 347 10.47 18.29 -0.25
N LEU A 348 9.39 18.92 0.20
CA LEU A 348 9.37 19.77 1.38
C LEU A 348 8.16 19.50 2.27
N LEU A 349 8.39 19.47 3.58
CA LEU A 349 7.36 19.37 4.61
C LEU A 349 7.48 20.57 5.53
N LEU A 350 6.43 21.39 5.63
CA LEU A 350 6.35 22.51 6.57
C LEU A 350 5.45 22.13 7.74
N VAL A 351 5.97 22.27 8.97
CA VAL A 351 5.24 21.92 10.20
C VAL A 351 5.30 23.04 11.22
N HIS A 352 4.31 23.09 12.11
CA HIS A 352 4.32 24.00 13.24
C HIS A 352 5.15 23.46 14.41
N GLY A 353 6.02 24.29 15.00
CA GLY A 353 6.88 23.92 16.11
C GLY A 353 8.25 23.40 15.66
N ASN A 354 8.99 22.78 16.60
CA ASN A 354 10.36 22.31 16.40
C ASN A 354 10.46 20.77 16.54
N PRO A 355 10.55 20.03 15.43
CA PRO A 355 10.71 18.58 15.43
C PRO A 355 12.03 18.04 15.99
N THR A 356 13.09 18.86 16.05
CA THR A 356 14.37 18.43 16.65
C THR A 356 14.33 18.45 18.17
N ALA A 357 13.34 19.13 18.76
CA ALA A 357 13.07 19.13 20.19
C ALA A 357 12.01 18.08 20.59
N ASP A 358 10.93 17.95 19.82
CA ASP A 358 9.92 16.89 19.96
C ASP A 358 9.51 16.41 18.56
N VAL A 359 9.86 15.16 18.23
CA VAL A 359 9.60 14.58 16.91
C VAL A 359 8.11 14.53 16.56
N ARG A 360 7.22 14.57 17.57
CA ARG A 360 5.76 14.62 17.35
C ARG A 360 5.30 15.92 16.68
N HIS A 361 6.12 16.98 16.69
CA HIS A 361 5.82 18.19 15.91
C HIS A 361 5.78 17.94 14.40
N THR A 362 6.33 16.81 13.91
CA THR A 362 6.14 16.40 12.50
C THR A 362 4.66 16.20 12.12
N ARG A 363 3.79 15.92 13.09
CA ARG A 363 2.35 15.69 12.86
C ARG A 363 1.56 16.97 12.58
N ARG A 364 2.11 18.14 12.94
CA ARG A 364 1.46 19.45 12.82
C ARG A 364 1.64 20.05 11.43
N ILE A 365 1.17 19.33 10.41
CA ILE A 365 1.42 19.62 9.00
C ILE A 365 0.74 20.93 8.59
N ARG A 366 1.54 21.84 8.02
CA ARG A 366 1.08 23.13 7.47
C ARG A 366 1.06 23.15 5.95
N GLY A 367 1.93 22.36 5.32
CA GLY A 367 1.95 22.16 3.88
C GLY A 367 2.99 21.13 3.47
N VAL A 368 2.74 20.52 2.31
CA VAL A 368 3.65 19.55 1.69
C VAL A 368 3.82 19.93 0.24
N TRP A 369 5.04 19.80 -0.26
CA TRP A 369 5.38 19.98 -1.66
C TRP A 369 6.19 18.80 -2.16
N VAL A 370 5.83 18.29 -3.34
CA VAL A 370 6.61 17.27 -4.06
C VAL A 370 7.12 17.93 -5.33
N ALA A 371 8.44 17.93 -5.55
CA ALA A 371 9.08 18.69 -6.63
C ALA A 371 8.58 20.14 -6.72
N GLY A 372 8.39 20.82 -5.57
CA GLY A 372 7.91 22.19 -5.50
C GLY A 372 6.43 22.41 -5.84
N GLU A 373 5.67 21.36 -6.15
CA GLU A 373 4.23 21.42 -6.38
C GLU A 373 3.45 21.14 -5.09
N PRO A 374 2.43 21.95 -4.73
CA PRO A 374 1.74 21.82 -3.45
C PRO A 374 0.74 20.66 -3.44
N VAL A 375 0.77 19.88 -2.35
CA VAL A 375 -0.30 18.94 -2.00
C VAL A 375 -1.48 19.71 -1.38
N ARG A 376 -2.64 19.64 -2.03
CA ARG A 376 -3.87 20.39 -1.72
C ARG A 376 -4.68 19.73 -0.62
N HIS A 377 -4.28 19.99 0.62
CA HIS A 377 -4.96 19.47 1.83
C HIS A 377 -6.42 19.94 1.96
N ASP A 378 -6.75 21.10 1.40
CA ASP A 378 -8.12 21.60 1.30
C ASP A 378 -9.00 20.70 0.42
N VAL A 379 -8.48 20.29 -0.74
CA VAL A 379 -9.17 19.38 -1.65
C VAL A 379 -9.28 17.98 -1.05
N TRP A 380 -8.22 17.50 -0.40
CA TRP A 380 -8.23 16.21 0.32
C TRP A 380 -9.28 16.19 1.43
N ARG A 381 -9.32 17.19 2.32
CA ARG A 381 -10.33 17.27 3.38
C ARG A 381 -11.75 17.33 2.83
N ALA A 382 -11.99 18.15 1.80
CA ALA A 382 -13.30 18.21 1.15
C ALA A 382 -13.71 16.86 0.55
N ARG A 383 -12.75 16.05 0.05
CA ARG A 383 -13.02 14.66 -0.39
C ARG A 383 -13.44 13.79 0.80
N LEU A 384 -12.70 13.82 1.90
CA LEU A 384 -13.01 13.03 3.09
C LEU A 384 -14.38 13.40 3.68
N GLU A 385 -14.72 14.69 3.76
CA GLU A 385 -16.04 15.16 4.21
C GLU A 385 -17.18 14.62 3.33
N ARG A 386 -16.99 14.56 2.00
CA ARG A 386 -17.97 13.95 1.09
C ARG A 386 -18.13 12.46 1.35
N ILE A 387 -17.02 11.74 1.56
CA ILE A 387 -17.04 10.31 1.89
C ILE A 387 -17.77 10.10 3.21
N GLU A 388 -17.43 10.83 4.27
CA GLU A 388 -18.09 10.72 5.58
C GLU A 388 -19.58 11.06 5.52
N SER A 389 -19.95 12.08 4.75
CA SER A 389 -21.37 12.41 4.50
C SER A 389 -22.08 11.26 3.79
N ARG A 390 -21.44 10.58 2.83
CA ARG A 390 -22.04 9.42 2.14
C ARG A 390 -22.16 8.21 3.06
N LEU A 391 -21.12 7.91 3.84
CA LEU A 391 -21.10 6.82 4.81
C LEU A 391 -22.17 6.99 5.89
N SER A 392 -22.46 8.23 6.28
CA SER A 392 -23.50 8.57 7.27
C SER A 392 -24.92 8.62 6.68
N THR A 393 -25.06 8.81 5.37
CA THR A 393 -26.35 8.69 4.68
C THR A 393 -26.68 7.23 4.38
N ARG A 394 -27.88 6.79 4.76
CA ARG A 394 -28.42 5.50 4.32
C ARG A 394 -28.69 5.55 2.81
N PRO A 395 -28.06 4.71 1.97
CA PRO A 395 -28.54 4.56 0.60
C PRO A 395 -29.95 3.97 0.65
N ALA A 396 -30.86 4.52 -0.16
CA ALA A 396 -32.02 3.73 -0.55
C ALA A 396 -31.50 2.51 -1.32
N HIS A 397 -31.80 1.30 -0.86
CA HIS A 397 -31.51 0.10 -1.63
C HIS A 397 -32.01 0.29 -3.06
N PRO A 398 -31.23 -0.06 -4.11
CA PRO A 398 -31.80 -0.21 -5.43
C PRO A 398 -32.79 -1.38 -5.37
N SER A 399 -34.07 -1.08 -5.13
CA SER A 399 -35.16 -2.04 -5.24
C SER A 399 -35.58 -2.13 -6.71
N GLY A 400 -35.08 -3.14 -7.42
CA GLY A 400 -35.41 -3.34 -8.83
C GLY A 400 -34.31 -4.04 -9.64
N PRO A 401 -34.55 -4.27 -10.94
CA PRO A 401 -33.51 -4.78 -11.85
C PRO A 401 -32.32 -3.81 -11.92
N LEU A 402 -31.10 -4.37 -11.96
CA LEU A 402 -29.87 -3.57 -12.06
C LEU A 402 -29.82 -2.75 -13.36
N PRO A 403 -29.37 -1.46 -13.31
CA PRO A 403 -29.15 -0.64 -14.50
C PRO A 403 -28.32 -1.33 -15.58
N THR A 404 -28.74 -1.15 -16.84
CA THR A 404 -28.17 -1.88 -17.97
C THR A 404 -26.84 -1.30 -18.49
N ASP A 405 -26.54 -0.04 -18.15
CA ASP A 405 -25.35 0.71 -18.56
C ASP A 405 -24.08 0.35 -17.77
N ARG A 406 -24.23 -0.46 -16.70
CA ARG A 406 -23.14 -0.83 -15.80
C ARG A 406 -22.53 -2.21 -16.04
N TRP A 407 -23.05 -2.93 -17.04
CA TRP A 407 -22.47 -4.19 -17.48
C TRP A 407 -21.37 -3.96 -18.50
N LYS A 408 -20.20 -4.58 -18.30
CA LYS A 408 -19.03 -4.44 -19.17
C LYS A 408 -18.50 -5.81 -19.58
N PRO A 409 -18.00 -5.98 -20.81
CA PRO A 409 -17.26 -7.18 -21.19
C PRO A 409 -16.05 -7.38 -20.26
N LEU A 410 -15.78 -8.64 -19.89
CA LEU A 410 -14.64 -9.05 -19.09
C LEU A 410 -13.86 -10.14 -19.83
N THR A 411 -12.57 -9.94 -20.06
CA THR A 411 -11.73 -10.88 -20.84
C THR A 411 -10.28 -10.86 -20.36
N ASP A 412 -9.55 -11.95 -20.58
CA ASP A 412 -8.09 -12.04 -20.42
C ASP A 412 -7.26 -11.25 -21.45
N GLY A 413 -7.91 -10.52 -22.36
CA GLY A 413 -7.29 -9.71 -23.42
C GLY A 413 -7.00 -10.47 -24.72
N SER A 414 -6.95 -11.80 -24.69
CA SER A 414 -6.84 -12.67 -25.87
C SER A 414 -8.19 -13.29 -26.27
N SER A 415 -9.07 -13.47 -25.29
CA SER A 415 -10.43 -13.96 -25.43
C SER A 415 -11.40 -12.81 -25.76
N ARG A 416 -12.60 -13.14 -26.26
CA ARG A 416 -13.63 -12.17 -26.65
C ARG A 416 -14.92 -12.39 -25.85
N ALA A 417 -15.57 -11.30 -25.45
CA ALA A 417 -16.92 -11.29 -24.90
C ALA A 417 -17.75 -10.17 -25.55
N VAL A 418 -18.97 -10.49 -25.98
CA VAL A 418 -19.91 -9.55 -26.59
C VAL A 418 -21.19 -9.53 -25.76
N LEU A 419 -21.62 -8.34 -25.35
CA LEU A 419 -22.81 -8.15 -24.51
C LEU A 419 -23.99 -7.72 -25.39
N THR A 420 -25.07 -8.49 -25.34
CA THR A 420 -26.34 -8.20 -26.01
C THR A 420 -27.45 -7.98 -24.99
N MET A 421 -27.90 -6.74 -24.84
CA MET A 421 -29.00 -6.39 -23.94
C MET A 421 -30.34 -6.89 -24.48
N ARG A 422 -31.11 -7.62 -23.66
CA ARG A 422 -32.51 -8.00 -23.92
C ARG A 422 -33.42 -7.36 -22.86
N PRO A 423 -34.75 -7.21 -23.12
CA PRO A 423 -35.67 -6.50 -22.21
C PRO A 423 -35.67 -6.96 -20.75
N GLU A 424 -35.37 -8.24 -20.51
CA GLU A 424 -35.36 -8.82 -19.16
C GLU A 424 -34.10 -9.63 -18.86
N SER A 425 -33.05 -9.55 -19.69
CA SER A 425 -31.82 -10.33 -19.48
C SER A 425 -30.65 -9.72 -20.25
N LEU A 426 -29.44 -9.88 -19.74
CA LEU A 426 -28.22 -9.67 -20.51
C LEU A 426 -27.80 -11.00 -21.14
N CYS A 427 -27.53 -11.02 -22.44
CA CYS A 427 -26.89 -12.14 -23.12
C CYS A 427 -25.41 -11.82 -23.32
N VAL A 428 -24.52 -12.79 -23.09
CA VAL A 428 -23.07 -12.64 -23.21
C VAL A 428 -22.55 -13.77 -24.09
N ASP A 429 -22.12 -13.42 -25.29
CA ASP A 429 -21.50 -14.34 -26.22
C ASP A 429 -19.99 -14.32 -26.00
N THR A 430 -19.40 -15.47 -25.65
CA THR A 430 -17.96 -15.55 -25.36
C THR A 430 -17.21 -16.47 -26.31
N GLU A 431 -15.94 -16.14 -26.53
CA GLU A 431 -14.97 -16.95 -27.27
C GLU A 431 -13.66 -16.96 -26.49
N VAL A 432 -13.34 -18.08 -25.84
CA VAL A 432 -12.12 -18.22 -25.04
C VAL A 432 -10.95 -18.69 -25.91
N GLN A 433 -9.86 -17.95 -25.91
CA GLN A 433 -8.65 -18.27 -26.68
C GLN A 433 -7.46 -18.56 -25.75
N PRO A 434 -6.57 -19.50 -26.13
CA PRO A 434 -5.29 -19.69 -25.45
C PRO A 434 -4.44 -18.42 -25.48
N SER A 435 -3.98 -17.96 -24.31
CA SER A 435 -3.01 -16.87 -24.17
C SER A 435 -1.64 -17.42 -23.77
N ALA A 436 -0.57 -16.89 -24.39
CA ALA A 436 0.80 -17.19 -24.01
C ALA A 436 1.14 -16.46 -22.71
N GLY A 437 1.14 -17.19 -21.59
CA GLY A 437 1.59 -16.66 -20.28
C GLY A 437 0.64 -16.93 -19.11
N TRP A 438 -0.61 -17.29 -19.37
CA TRP A 438 -1.59 -17.61 -18.31
C TRP A 438 -1.91 -19.11 -18.27
N GLN A 439 -2.01 -19.70 -17.08
CA GLN A 439 -2.43 -21.10 -16.90
C GLN A 439 -3.94 -21.29 -17.10
N VAL A 440 -4.73 -20.21 -17.01
CA VAL A 440 -6.20 -20.19 -17.12
C VAL A 440 -6.63 -19.04 -18.03
N CYS A 441 -7.51 -19.33 -18.99
CA CYS A 441 -8.05 -18.36 -19.95
C CYS A 441 -9.53 -18.09 -19.63
N PHE A 442 -10.01 -16.84 -19.81
CA PHE A 442 -11.36 -16.44 -19.41
C PHE A 442 -12.01 -15.35 -20.30
N ALA A 443 -13.33 -15.47 -20.44
CA ALA A 443 -14.20 -14.45 -21.02
C ALA A 443 -15.58 -14.45 -20.33
N GLY A 444 -16.23 -13.28 -20.32
CA GLY A 444 -17.47 -13.10 -19.59
C GLY A 444 -17.94 -11.66 -19.50
N THR A 445 -18.66 -11.35 -18.43
CA THR A 445 -19.18 -10.01 -18.14
C THR A 445 -18.91 -9.64 -16.69
N SER A 446 -18.77 -8.33 -16.43
CA SER A 446 -18.71 -7.77 -15.09
C SER A 446 -19.82 -6.73 -14.88
N TYR A 447 -20.31 -6.63 -13.65
CA TYR A 447 -21.19 -5.55 -13.22
C TYR A 447 -20.52 -4.74 -12.11
N THR A 448 -20.45 -3.42 -12.30
CA THR A 448 -19.93 -2.49 -11.29
C THR A 448 -21.10 -1.86 -10.51
N ILE A 449 -21.16 -2.07 -9.20
CA ILE A 449 -22.25 -1.52 -8.36
C ILE A 449 -22.20 0.01 -8.25
N SER A 450 -21.02 0.62 -8.29
CA SER A 450 -20.83 2.07 -8.23
C SER A 450 -19.87 2.53 -9.31
N ASP A 451 -20.03 3.76 -9.79
CA ASP A 451 -18.97 4.44 -10.57
C ASP A 451 -18.23 5.46 -9.70
N ALA A 452 -18.55 5.49 -8.40
CA ALA A 452 -17.96 6.43 -7.47
C ALA A 452 -16.63 5.87 -6.97
N GLU A 453 -15.54 6.62 -7.15
CA GLU A 453 -14.18 6.27 -6.69
C GLU A 453 -14.06 5.97 -5.17
N ASP A 454 -15.13 6.19 -4.41
CA ASP A 454 -15.29 5.97 -2.97
C ASP A 454 -16.39 4.95 -2.60
N GLY A 455 -17.09 4.39 -3.60
CA GLY A 455 -17.96 3.22 -3.51
C GLY A 455 -19.39 3.34 -3.03
N THR A 456 -19.91 2.24 -2.48
CA THR A 456 -21.31 2.04 -2.07
C THR A 456 -21.39 1.33 -0.72
N ASN A 457 -22.10 1.93 0.22
CA ASN A 457 -22.40 1.33 1.52
C ASN A 457 -23.40 0.16 1.37
N LEU A 458 -22.97 -1.07 1.66
CA LEU A 458 -23.76 -2.30 1.64
C LEU A 458 -23.98 -2.90 3.04
N SER A 459 -23.86 -2.11 4.12
CA SER A 459 -23.98 -2.61 5.51
C SER A 459 -25.33 -3.21 5.87
N ASP A 460 -26.38 -2.88 5.13
CA ASP A 460 -27.72 -3.42 5.31
C ASP A 460 -28.03 -4.61 4.37
N SER A 461 -27.09 -4.97 3.49
CA SER A 461 -27.19 -6.12 2.58
C SER A 461 -26.58 -7.36 3.21
N LYS A 462 -27.20 -8.52 2.96
CA LYS A 462 -26.70 -9.83 3.46
C LYS A 462 -26.23 -10.74 2.35
N GLU A 463 -26.75 -10.52 1.15
CA GLU A 463 -26.52 -11.39 0.01
C GLU A 463 -26.67 -10.65 -1.31
N ILE A 464 -26.02 -11.19 -2.34
CA ILE A 464 -26.17 -10.79 -3.73
C ILE A 464 -26.85 -11.95 -4.44
N THR A 465 -27.91 -11.67 -5.20
CA THR A 465 -28.60 -12.69 -5.99
C THR A 465 -28.42 -12.42 -7.48
N LEU A 466 -27.93 -13.43 -8.21
CA LEU A 466 -27.96 -13.45 -9.68
C LEU A 466 -28.71 -14.68 -10.15
N THR A 467 -29.57 -14.50 -11.15
CA THR A 467 -30.22 -15.60 -11.85
C THR A 467 -29.53 -15.78 -13.18
N VAL A 468 -28.88 -16.93 -13.36
CA VAL A 468 -28.01 -17.21 -14.50
C VAL A 468 -28.48 -18.47 -15.21
N ARG A 469 -28.31 -18.48 -16.53
CA ARG A 469 -28.36 -19.70 -17.33
C ARG A 469 -27.12 -19.76 -18.21
N ALA A 470 -26.51 -20.93 -18.29
CA ALA A 470 -25.33 -21.19 -19.10
C ALA A 470 -25.50 -22.47 -19.93
N ASP A 471 -25.05 -22.42 -21.17
CA ASP A 471 -24.96 -23.57 -22.08
C ASP A 471 -23.63 -24.33 -21.95
N GLN A 472 -22.64 -23.74 -21.26
CA GLN A 472 -21.33 -24.29 -20.93
C GLN A 472 -20.98 -24.09 -19.45
N PRO A 473 -20.05 -24.88 -18.88
CA PRO A 473 -19.61 -24.69 -17.50
C PRO A 473 -19.02 -23.29 -17.30
N CYS A 474 -19.58 -22.54 -16.36
CA CYS A 474 -19.06 -21.23 -16.00
C CYS A 474 -19.07 -21.04 -14.48
N VAL A 475 -18.41 -19.99 -14.02
CA VAL A 475 -18.37 -19.63 -12.61
C VAL A 475 -18.87 -18.21 -12.41
N LEU A 476 -19.64 -18.03 -11.35
CA LEU A 476 -19.95 -16.74 -10.81
C LEU A 476 -18.86 -16.37 -9.80
N ALA A 477 -18.07 -15.36 -10.10
CA ALA A 477 -17.06 -14.81 -9.20
C ALA A 477 -17.51 -13.43 -8.73
N ALA A 478 -17.41 -13.16 -7.44
CA ALA A 478 -17.56 -11.80 -6.94
C ALA A 478 -16.27 -11.40 -6.23
N SER A 479 -15.74 -10.24 -6.59
CA SER A 479 -14.63 -9.59 -5.91
C SER A 479 -15.11 -8.29 -5.29
N LEU A 480 -14.51 -7.97 -4.16
CA LEU A 480 -14.70 -6.68 -3.49
C LEU A 480 -13.43 -5.89 -3.66
N ASP A 481 -13.58 -4.65 -4.12
CA ASP A 481 -12.56 -3.64 -3.87
C ASP A 481 -12.80 -3.11 -2.46
N ALA A 482 -12.14 -3.74 -1.49
CA ALA A 482 -12.25 -3.41 -0.06
C ALA A 482 -10.95 -2.77 0.47
N GLY A 483 -10.06 -2.31 -0.40
CA GLY A 483 -8.68 -2.10 0.00
C GLY A 483 -7.99 -3.41 0.43
N TYR A 484 -6.75 -3.30 0.90
CA TYR A 484 -5.89 -4.45 1.17
C TYR A 484 -6.24 -5.17 2.50
N PRO A 485 -6.06 -6.50 2.62
CA PRO A 485 -5.64 -7.45 1.58
C PRO A 485 -6.69 -7.64 0.49
N LEU A 486 -6.20 -7.77 -0.76
CA LEU A 486 -7.00 -8.27 -1.88
C LEU A 486 -7.51 -9.66 -1.48
N LYS A 487 -8.79 -9.75 -1.13
CA LYS A 487 -9.39 -11.03 -0.79
C LYS A 487 -9.67 -11.81 -2.07
N PRO A 488 -9.37 -13.12 -2.11
CA PRO A 488 -9.73 -13.94 -3.25
C PRO A 488 -11.25 -13.84 -3.50
N PRO A 489 -11.68 -13.81 -4.78
CA PRO A 489 -13.09 -13.69 -5.10
C PRO A 489 -13.87 -14.87 -4.52
N VAL A 490 -15.11 -14.62 -4.11
CA VAL A 490 -16.05 -15.70 -3.79
C VAL A 490 -16.52 -16.29 -5.11
N VAL A 491 -16.19 -17.56 -5.35
CA VAL A 491 -16.49 -18.27 -6.61
C VAL A 491 -17.55 -19.33 -6.37
N VAL A 492 -18.60 -19.33 -7.19
CA VAL A 492 -19.68 -20.31 -7.19
C VAL A 492 -19.84 -20.92 -8.58
N PRO A 493 -19.75 -22.25 -8.74
CA PRO A 493 -20.03 -22.91 -10.01
C PRO A 493 -21.47 -22.69 -10.46
N VAL A 494 -21.67 -22.45 -11.75
CA VAL A 494 -22.99 -22.34 -12.38
C VAL A 494 -23.23 -23.60 -13.23
N PRO A 495 -24.26 -24.41 -12.91
CA PRO A 495 -24.58 -25.61 -13.70
C PRO A 495 -25.02 -25.27 -15.12
N VAL A 496 -24.66 -26.15 -16.06
CA VAL A 496 -25.16 -26.10 -17.43
C VAL A 496 -26.65 -26.46 -17.46
N GLY A 497 -27.46 -25.67 -18.15
CA GLY A 497 -28.89 -25.93 -18.24
C GLY A 497 -29.66 -24.98 -19.15
N THR A 498 -30.89 -25.37 -19.51
CA THR A 498 -31.80 -24.57 -20.35
C THR A 498 -32.69 -23.62 -19.55
N GLU A 499 -32.65 -23.69 -18.22
CA GLU A 499 -33.44 -22.86 -17.31
C GLU A 499 -32.57 -21.89 -16.52
N PHE A 500 -33.14 -20.74 -16.16
CA PHE A 500 -32.51 -19.76 -15.29
C PHE A 500 -32.48 -20.27 -13.85
N GLN A 501 -31.29 -20.33 -13.25
CA GLN A 501 -31.07 -20.79 -11.88
C GLN A 501 -30.65 -19.62 -10.99
N ARG A 502 -31.19 -19.57 -9.77
CA ARG A 502 -30.86 -18.54 -8.79
C ARG A 502 -29.57 -18.93 -8.05
N HIS A 503 -28.59 -18.04 -8.08
CA HIS A 503 -27.33 -18.12 -7.34
C HIS A 503 -27.26 -16.99 -6.33
N THR A 504 -26.96 -17.34 -5.08
CA THR A 504 -26.88 -16.39 -3.96
C THR A 504 -25.48 -16.41 -3.38
N LEU A 505 -24.84 -15.25 -3.31
CA LEU A 505 -23.54 -15.04 -2.67
C LEU A 505 -23.77 -14.34 -1.34
N SER A 506 -23.40 -14.98 -0.24
CA SER A 506 -23.49 -14.34 1.08
C SER A 506 -22.38 -13.31 1.24
N LEU A 507 -22.69 -12.11 1.72
CA LEU A 507 -21.67 -11.08 1.97
C LEU A 507 -20.72 -11.44 3.12
N SER A 508 -21.13 -12.35 4.01
CA SER A 508 -20.24 -12.88 5.05
C SER A 508 -19.17 -13.83 4.49
N ALA A 509 -19.35 -14.36 3.26
CA ALA A 509 -18.36 -15.23 2.62
C ALA A 509 -17.06 -14.50 2.26
N PHE A 510 -17.07 -13.16 2.28
CA PHE A 510 -15.90 -12.32 2.05
C PHE A 510 -15.10 -12.02 3.33
N GLY A 511 -15.44 -12.67 4.47
CA GLY A 511 -14.76 -12.52 5.75
C GLY A 511 -15.13 -11.23 6.51
N PRO A 512 -14.36 -10.83 7.54
CA PRO A 512 -14.62 -9.59 8.27
C PRO A 512 -14.30 -8.42 7.33
N VAL A 513 -15.33 -7.76 6.81
CA VAL A 513 -15.23 -6.56 5.98
C VAL A 513 -16.25 -5.56 6.50
N ASP A 514 -15.84 -4.31 6.70
CA ASP A 514 -16.81 -3.23 6.92
C ASP A 514 -17.54 -2.94 5.61
N LEU A 515 -18.79 -3.38 5.55
CA LEU A 515 -19.67 -3.17 4.41
C LEU A 515 -20.03 -1.69 4.20
N ARG A 516 -19.66 -0.78 5.13
CA ARG A 516 -19.89 0.67 4.99
C ARG A 516 -18.88 1.32 4.04
N THR A 517 -17.62 0.88 4.08
CA THR A 517 -16.48 1.44 3.34
C THR A 517 -16.22 0.77 1.99
N TRP A 518 -17.15 -0.09 1.55
CA TRP A 518 -17.05 -0.81 0.28
C TRP A 518 -16.89 0.11 -0.92
N ARG A 519 -15.71 0.07 -1.55
CA ARG A 519 -15.33 0.95 -2.67
C ARG A 519 -15.92 0.47 -3.98
N ASP A 520 -15.91 -0.83 -4.22
CA ASP A 520 -16.58 -1.40 -5.38
C ASP A 520 -16.86 -2.88 -5.18
N MET A 521 -17.86 -3.37 -5.90
CA MET A 521 -18.11 -4.78 -6.01
C MET A 521 -18.22 -5.11 -7.48
N ALA A 522 -17.32 -5.97 -7.95
CA ALA A 522 -17.37 -6.54 -9.28
C ALA A 522 -17.94 -7.93 -9.17
N VAL A 523 -19.09 -8.14 -9.82
CA VAL A 523 -19.60 -9.49 -10.04
C VAL A 523 -19.26 -9.88 -11.45
N ALA A 524 -18.43 -10.89 -11.59
CA ALA A 524 -18.05 -11.49 -12.84
C ALA A 524 -18.80 -12.81 -13.05
N LEU A 525 -19.40 -12.97 -14.23
CA LEU A 525 -19.77 -14.29 -14.72
C LEU A 525 -18.77 -14.65 -15.82
N GLN A 526 -17.99 -15.70 -15.60
CA GLN A 526 -16.87 -16.03 -16.47
C GLN A 526 -16.86 -17.52 -16.83
N GLU A 527 -16.58 -17.80 -18.08
CA GLU A 527 -16.17 -19.12 -18.51
C GLU A 527 -14.66 -19.26 -18.25
N GLN A 528 -14.24 -20.34 -17.57
CA GLN A 528 -12.83 -20.62 -17.29
C GLN A 528 -12.41 -21.95 -17.92
N ARG A 529 -11.28 -21.94 -18.63
CA ARG A 529 -10.74 -23.14 -19.27
C ARG A 529 -9.22 -23.21 -19.15
N ASN A 530 -8.70 -24.43 -19.12
CA ASN A 530 -7.27 -24.66 -19.32
C ASN A 530 -6.90 -24.20 -20.75
N CYS A 531 -5.86 -23.40 -20.89
CA CYS A 531 -5.44 -22.79 -22.17
C CYS A 531 -4.87 -23.79 -23.21
N ALA A 532 -5.20 -25.09 -23.10
CA ALA A 532 -4.65 -26.18 -23.92
C ALA A 532 -5.62 -26.70 -25.01
N GLY A 533 -6.70 -25.98 -25.36
CA GLY A 533 -7.72 -26.43 -26.32
C GLY A 533 -8.26 -25.31 -27.23
N GLY A 534 -8.80 -25.68 -28.39
CA GLY A 534 -9.22 -24.75 -29.46
C GLY A 534 -10.43 -23.84 -29.15
N SER A 535 -10.68 -22.88 -30.05
CA SER A 535 -11.77 -21.89 -29.95
C SER A 535 -13.14 -22.56 -29.92
N LEU A 536 -13.98 -22.13 -28.98
CA LEU A 536 -15.36 -22.58 -28.75
C LEU A 536 -16.19 -21.35 -28.37
N ALA A 537 -17.36 -21.20 -28.99
CA ALA A 537 -18.32 -20.14 -28.70
C ALA A 537 -19.38 -20.62 -27.70
N SER A 538 -19.82 -19.74 -26.80
CA SER A 538 -20.84 -20.02 -25.77
C SER A 538 -21.80 -18.83 -25.57
N GLU A 539 -23.05 -19.10 -25.19
CA GLU A 539 -24.07 -18.08 -24.87
C GLU A 539 -24.46 -18.14 -23.38
N LEU A 540 -24.21 -17.06 -22.64
CA LEU A 540 -24.59 -16.90 -21.23
C LEU A 540 -25.74 -15.91 -21.11
N ALA A 541 -26.72 -16.15 -20.21
CA ALA A 541 -27.80 -15.22 -19.93
C ALA A 541 -27.92 -14.87 -18.44
N VAL A 542 -28.02 -13.58 -18.10
CA VAL A 542 -27.97 -13.07 -16.72
C VAL A 542 -29.17 -12.16 -16.38
N ARG A 543 -29.73 -12.34 -15.18
CA ARG A 543 -30.62 -11.41 -14.47
C ARG A 543 -30.05 -11.15 -13.08
N ALA A 544 -30.11 -9.93 -12.56
CA ALA A 544 -29.50 -9.62 -11.27
C ALA A 544 -30.37 -8.67 -10.41
N ALA A 545 -30.38 -8.90 -9.09
CA ALA A 545 -31.07 -8.08 -8.10
C ALA A 545 -30.34 -8.09 -6.74
N ILE A 546 -30.33 -6.95 -6.04
CA ILE A 546 -29.77 -6.83 -4.69
C ILE A 546 -30.95 -6.78 -3.70
N GLN A 547 -30.98 -7.68 -2.71
CA GLN A 547 -32.02 -7.70 -1.67
C GLN A 547 -31.49 -7.18 -0.32
N GLY A 548 -32.22 -6.24 0.30
CA GLY A 548 -31.99 -5.77 1.67
C GLY A 548 -33.04 -6.35 2.64
N GLY A 549 -32.67 -6.63 3.90
CA GLY A 549 -33.63 -6.99 4.96
C GLY A 549 -34.25 -5.72 5.60
N SER A 550 -35.49 -5.65 6.06
CA SER A 550 -36.52 -6.65 6.38
C SER A 550 -37.93 -6.08 6.08
N PRO A 551 -38.98 -6.89 5.91
CA PRO A 551 -40.35 -6.39 5.70
C PRO A 551 -40.91 -5.86 7.02
N LEU A 552 -41.10 -4.55 7.13
CA LEU A 552 -41.84 -3.97 8.25
C LEU A 552 -43.33 -3.82 7.88
N THR A 553 -44.15 -4.43 8.74
CA THR A 553 -45.60 -4.26 8.95
C THR A 553 -46.57 -4.90 7.96
N GLN A 554 -47.18 -6.02 8.40
CA GLN A 554 -48.62 -6.01 8.66
C GLN A 554 -48.95 -6.86 9.89
N VAL A 555 -49.24 -6.17 11.00
CA VAL A 555 -50.10 -6.69 12.07
C VAL A 555 -51.54 -6.67 11.53
N ARG A 556 -52.22 -7.83 11.50
CA ARG A 556 -53.69 -7.88 11.61
C ARG A 556 -54.13 -9.16 12.33
N ARG A 557 -54.73 -8.90 13.51
CA ARG A 557 -55.58 -9.70 14.42
C ARG A 557 -55.30 -11.18 14.63
#